data_AF-A0ABD1BIW4-F1
#
_entry.id   AF-A0ABD1BIW4-F1
#
_cell.length_a   1.000
_cell.length_b   1.000
_cell.length_c   1.000
_cell.angle_alpha   90.00
_cell.angle_beta   90.00
_cell.angle_gamma   90.00
#
_symmetry.space_group_name_H-M   'P 1'
#
loop_
_entity.id
_entity.type
_entity.pdbx_description
1 polymer ?
#
loop_
_entity_poly.entity_id
_entity_poly.type
_entity_poly.pdbx_seq_one_letter_code
_entity_poly.pdbx_strand_id
1 'polypeptide(L)'
;MKRGKKSSDAGDPVTNSDTRTGSSELDAMRPNLSSMKSMGLLLAVLMAASVMFSLSVVLRDPPSDDVVETEAASRVILFRFHQAIDSDGGLSEKKEQLDDVLVHGFDKESCLSKYEASLYRKELPFKQSSYLDYRLKKYEDLHRRCGPFTRSYNLTLDKLKSRDRSDGEVSGCRYVIWLNSNDELGNRMLSLASAFLYALLTNRVLLVEPGVDMADLFCEPFPNTSWFLPLEFPLKSQFNGQSLLHDSGNSLFAYRHVVRDSSDQQKLFFCDESQVLLEETQWLILKTDSFFLPSLFSTSSFEQELEKIFPEKEMAFYFLGQYLFHPTNVVWGLITRYYHAYLARAEQKIGIYIGVSESGNDQFQHLVDQILACGTKHKLLPEVEKQRHLPSSQVLNRKSKAVFISSASPGYFESIRDVYWENPTVTGEIISVHKPSHKEFQKTQRNMESRRAWAEIYLLSCTDVLVGTSLWSSVMDVAHGLGGLKPWVLNKAENGTAYEPYCVRARSMEPCSQTTLFHSCKVKDE
;
A
#
# COMPACT_ATOMS: atom_id res chain seq x y z
N MET A 1 2.99 61.34 -40.74
CA MET A 1 3.52 62.62 -41.28
C MET A 1 4.41 63.30 -40.24
N LYS A 2 5.04 64.43 -40.60
CA LYS A 2 6.07 65.22 -39.86
C LYS A 2 5.84 65.44 -38.34
N ARG A 3 6.97 65.42 -37.59
CA ARG A 3 7.47 66.33 -36.50
C ARG A 3 6.47 66.86 -35.41
N GLY A 4 6.84 67.01 -34.13
CA GLY A 4 8.10 66.78 -33.41
C GLY A 4 8.64 68.04 -32.65
N LYS A 5 9.57 67.83 -31.68
CA LYS A 5 10.19 68.84 -30.75
C LYS A 5 9.24 69.43 -29.66
N LYS A 6 9.71 70.08 -28.57
CA LYS A 6 10.93 70.03 -27.71
C LYS A 6 10.83 71.22 -26.70
N SER A 7 11.15 71.04 -25.41
CA SER A 7 11.58 72.09 -24.42
C SER A 7 10.64 73.29 -24.15
N SER A 8 10.66 74.02 -23.02
CA SER A 8 11.10 73.80 -21.61
C SER A 8 10.85 75.12 -20.82
N ASP A 9 10.84 75.04 -19.49
CA ASP A 9 11.34 76.08 -18.55
C ASP A 9 10.41 77.22 -18.03
N ALA A 10 10.72 77.65 -16.79
CA ALA A 10 10.39 78.86 -16.00
C ALA A 10 8.95 79.43 -15.90
N GLY A 11 8.47 79.71 -14.67
CA GLY A 11 7.18 80.43 -14.47
C GLY A 11 6.60 80.68 -13.05
N ASP A 12 7.40 80.78 -11.98
CA ASP A 12 6.97 81.34 -10.66
C ASP A 12 6.89 82.90 -10.70
N PRO A 13 6.34 83.66 -9.70
CA PRO A 13 6.02 83.33 -8.29
C PRO A 13 4.66 83.92 -7.76
N VAL A 14 4.61 84.34 -6.47
CA VAL A 14 3.60 85.12 -5.68
C VAL A 14 2.75 84.26 -4.72
N THR A 15 3.12 84.01 -3.45
CA THR A 15 3.08 84.88 -2.22
C THR A 15 1.65 85.31 -1.77
N ASN A 16 1.25 85.36 -0.49
CA ASN A 16 2.01 85.29 0.78
C ASN A 16 1.12 84.97 2.03
N SER A 17 1.72 85.07 3.24
CA SER A 17 1.17 85.05 4.62
C SER A 17 0.86 83.68 5.24
N ASP A 18 1.37 83.27 6.42
CA ASP A 18 1.67 83.91 7.74
C ASP A 18 0.42 84.02 8.65
N THR A 19 0.45 83.78 9.97
CA THR A 19 1.49 83.36 10.96
C THR A 19 0.77 82.53 12.09
N ARG A 20 1.15 82.25 13.35
CA ARG A 20 2.21 82.52 14.39
C ARG A 20 1.90 81.51 15.55
N THR A 21 2.71 81.10 16.55
CA THR A 21 4.15 81.14 16.94
C THR A 21 4.34 80.12 18.08
N GLY A 22 5.57 79.68 18.40
CA GLY A 22 5.85 79.00 19.67
C GLY A 22 7.23 78.34 19.76
N SER A 23 8.15 78.93 20.53
CA SER A 23 9.54 78.45 20.69
C SER A 23 10.02 78.61 22.14
N SER A 24 10.69 77.60 22.69
CA SER A 24 11.45 77.69 23.95
C SER A 24 12.59 76.65 23.95
N GLU A 25 13.61 76.87 24.78
CA GLU A 25 14.83 76.05 24.91
C GLU A 25 14.54 74.53 25.08
N LEU A 26 15.30 73.58 24.54
CA LEU A 26 16.75 73.46 24.32
C LEU A 26 17.56 73.30 25.62
N ASP A 27 17.41 72.12 26.25
CA ASP A 27 18.31 71.64 27.29
C ASP A 27 18.99 70.33 26.82
N ALA A 28 20.33 70.25 26.97
CA ALA A 28 21.17 69.37 26.15
C ALA A 28 21.84 68.25 26.97
N MET A 29 21.10 67.18 27.24
CA MET A 29 21.60 66.03 27.99
C MET A 29 22.63 65.22 27.19
N ARG A 30 23.91 65.34 27.57
CA ARG A 30 25.05 64.65 26.91
C ARG A 30 24.94 63.12 27.07
N PRO A 31 25.06 62.32 25.99
CA PRO A 31 25.24 60.88 26.12
C PRO A 31 26.65 60.56 26.64
N ASN A 32 26.74 59.81 27.74
CA ASN A 32 28.01 59.46 28.38
C ASN A 32 28.82 58.42 27.60
N LEU A 33 30.14 58.43 27.80
CA LEU A 33 31.14 57.62 27.07
C LEU A 33 31.18 56.13 27.49
N SER A 34 30.01 55.50 27.66
CA SER A 34 29.86 54.07 27.96
C SER A 34 29.15 53.28 26.84
N SER A 35 28.25 53.93 26.09
CA SER A 35 27.35 53.26 25.13
C SER A 35 28.06 52.43 24.06
N MET A 36 29.23 52.86 23.57
CA MET A 36 29.99 52.11 22.54
C MET A 36 30.59 50.80 23.11
N LYS A 37 30.94 50.77 24.39
CA LYS A 37 31.48 49.56 25.05
C LYS A 37 30.37 48.55 25.35
N SER A 38 29.19 49.00 25.77
CA SER A 38 28.03 48.11 25.94
C SER A 38 27.51 47.56 24.60
N MET A 39 27.53 48.35 23.53
CA MET A 39 27.18 47.86 22.18
C MET A 39 28.14 46.78 21.69
N GLY A 40 29.45 46.97 21.88
CA GLY A 40 30.47 45.96 21.56
C GLY A 40 30.33 44.68 22.40
N LEU A 41 30.02 44.81 23.69
CA LEU A 41 29.76 43.66 24.56
C LEU A 41 28.50 42.89 24.13
N LEU A 42 27.42 43.59 23.77
CA LEU A 42 26.17 42.98 23.29
C LEU A 42 26.40 42.18 22.00
N LEU A 43 27.15 42.75 21.04
CA LEU A 43 27.53 42.06 19.81
C LEU A 43 28.41 40.83 20.09
N ALA A 44 29.38 40.92 21.00
CA ALA A 44 30.21 39.78 21.39
C ALA A 44 29.38 38.65 22.04
N VAL A 45 28.40 39.00 22.90
CA VAL A 45 27.47 38.04 23.51
C VAL A 45 26.56 37.39 22.47
N LEU A 46 26.04 38.15 21.49
CA LEU A 46 25.22 37.60 20.41
C LEU A 46 26.01 36.66 19.48
N MET A 47 27.28 36.98 19.18
CA MET A 47 28.17 36.12 18.42
C MET A 47 28.58 34.86 19.20
N ALA A 48 28.80 34.96 20.51
CA ALA A 48 29.03 33.79 21.35
C ALA A 48 27.76 32.91 21.45
N ALA A 49 26.57 33.52 21.55
CA ALA A 49 25.31 32.80 21.59
C ALA A 49 24.99 32.08 20.27
N SER A 50 25.28 32.67 19.11
CA SER A 50 25.09 32.00 17.82
C SER A 50 26.07 30.85 17.62
N VAL A 51 27.35 31.01 17.98
CA VAL A 51 28.34 29.91 17.96
C VAL A 51 27.95 28.79 18.92
N MET A 52 27.53 29.11 20.15
CA MET A 52 27.05 28.10 21.11
C MET A 52 25.76 27.42 20.65
N PHE A 53 24.85 28.13 19.99
CA PHE A 53 23.66 27.54 19.38
C PHE A 53 24.04 26.56 18.26
N SER A 54 24.91 26.96 17.33
CA SER A 54 25.43 26.06 16.29
C SER A 54 26.17 24.85 16.88
N LEU A 55 26.99 25.02 17.92
CA LEU A 55 27.61 23.90 18.64
C LEU A 55 26.56 22.99 19.28
N SER A 56 25.50 23.55 19.89
CA SER A 56 24.42 22.77 20.52
C SER A 56 23.52 22.03 19.53
N VAL A 57 23.58 22.38 18.23
CA VAL A 57 22.95 21.63 17.13
C VAL A 57 23.91 20.54 16.63
N VAL A 58 25.17 20.89 16.34
CA VAL A 58 26.17 19.94 15.82
C VAL A 58 26.54 18.85 16.84
N LEU A 59 26.56 19.17 18.14
CA LEU A 59 26.80 18.21 19.23
C LEU A 59 25.52 17.48 19.68
N ARG A 60 24.37 17.73 19.04
CA ARG A 60 23.11 17.05 19.36
C ARG A 60 22.89 15.75 18.60
N ASP A 61 23.58 15.60 17.46
CA ASP A 61 23.53 14.42 16.60
C ASP A 61 24.88 13.66 16.64
N PRO A 62 25.22 12.95 17.74
CA PRO A 62 26.21 11.89 17.66
C PRO A 62 25.66 10.75 16.77
N PRO A 63 26.50 10.07 15.97
CA PRO A 63 26.06 8.90 15.22
C PRO A 63 25.85 7.71 16.17
N SER A 64 24.65 7.59 16.72
CA SER A 64 24.25 6.48 17.59
C SER A 64 23.87 5.23 16.78
N ASP A 65 24.88 4.53 16.26
CA ASP A 65 24.74 3.11 15.96
C ASP A 65 24.61 2.33 17.28
N ASP A 66 23.39 2.18 17.80
CA ASP A 66 23.11 1.24 18.89
C ASP A 66 21.68 0.69 18.80
N VAL A 67 21.55 -0.64 18.79
CA VAL A 67 20.34 -1.37 18.34
C VAL A 67 19.29 -1.55 19.45
N VAL A 68 19.49 -0.90 20.60
CA VAL A 68 18.82 -1.22 21.87
C VAL A 68 17.52 -0.42 22.13
N GLU A 69 17.36 0.77 21.55
CA GLU A 69 16.27 1.69 21.94
C GLU A 69 14.88 1.26 21.42
N THR A 70 14.82 0.40 20.39
CA THR A 70 13.58 -0.09 19.78
C THR A 70 12.77 -1.01 20.70
N GLU A 71 13.41 -1.85 21.53
CA GLU A 71 12.70 -2.64 22.54
C GLU A 71 12.07 -1.74 23.61
N ALA A 72 12.81 -0.77 24.13
CA ALA A 72 12.36 0.13 25.19
C ALA A 72 11.16 0.96 24.73
N ALA A 73 11.22 1.55 23.54
CA ALA A 73 10.11 2.27 22.93
C ALA A 73 8.87 1.38 22.74
N SER A 74 9.05 0.13 22.30
CA SER A 74 7.96 -0.82 22.09
C SER A 74 7.30 -1.25 23.42
N ARG A 75 8.09 -1.50 24.47
CA ARG A 75 7.58 -1.83 25.81
C ARG A 75 6.84 -0.64 26.46
N VAL A 76 7.29 0.59 26.25
CA VAL A 76 6.59 1.80 26.72
C VAL A 76 5.26 2.02 25.98
N ILE A 77 5.19 1.69 24.69
CA ILE A 77 3.94 1.68 23.93
C ILE A 77 2.98 0.58 24.46
N LEU A 78 3.48 -0.63 24.69
CA LEU A 78 2.68 -1.75 25.23
C LEU A 78 2.09 -1.46 26.62
N PHE A 79 2.85 -0.80 27.50
CA PHE A 79 2.37 -0.34 28.81
C PHE A 79 1.26 0.71 28.70
N ARG A 80 1.34 1.61 27.70
CA ARG A 80 0.27 2.58 27.42
C ARG A 80 -0.98 1.93 26.82
N PHE A 81 -0.85 0.85 26.07
CA PHE A 81 -2.01 0.06 25.61
C PHE A 81 -2.82 -0.49 26.79
N HIS A 82 -2.17 -1.07 27.81
CA HIS A 82 -2.88 -1.57 28.99
C HIS A 82 -3.59 -0.45 29.77
N GLN A 83 -2.89 0.67 30.06
CA GLN A 83 -3.51 1.79 30.77
C GLN A 83 -4.66 2.48 30.00
N ALA A 84 -4.72 2.35 28.68
CA ALA A 84 -5.84 2.85 27.88
C ALA A 84 -7.07 1.93 27.94
N ILE A 85 -6.88 0.62 28.16
CA ILE A 85 -7.95 -0.38 28.20
C ILE A 85 -8.63 -0.40 29.58
N ASP A 86 -7.88 -0.29 30.68
CA ASP A 86 -8.42 -0.24 32.05
C ASP A 86 -9.28 1.02 32.34
N SER A 87 -9.29 2.02 31.45
CA SER A 87 -9.94 3.31 31.68
C SER A 87 -11.33 3.46 31.03
N ASP A 88 -11.85 2.44 30.33
CA ASP A 88 -13.22 2.45 29.80
C ASP A 88 -13.96 1.12 30.05
N GLY A 89 -15.27 1.20 30.30
CA GLY A 89 -15.99 0.23 31.14
C GLY A 89 -16.45 -1.06 30.47
N GLY A 90 -15.66 -2.13 30.60
CA GLY A 90 -16.16 -3.48 30.92
C GLY A 90 -17.09 -4.20 29.92
N LEU A 91 -16.56 -4.66 28.78
CA LEU A 91 -17.24 -5.69 27.95
C LEU A 91 -16.29 -6.57 27.10
N SER A 92 -15.20 -7.12 27.65
CA SER A 92 -14.20 -7.84 26.81
C SER A 92 -13.57 -9.15 27.34
N GLU A 93 -14.18 -9.88 28.28
CA GLU A 93 -13.69 -11.24 28.63
C GLU A 93 -14.08 -12.33 27.61
N LYS A 94 -14.98 -12.04 26.66
CA LYS A 94 -15.53 -13.03 25.70
C LYS A 94 -14.94 -13.00 24.29
N LYS A 95 -14.00 -12.08 24.00
CA LYS A 95 -13.49 -11.89 22.64
C LYS A 95 -12.11 -12.51 22.38
N GLU A 96 -11.23 -12.56 23.39
CA GLU A 96 -9.92 -13.21 23.26
C GLU A 96 -10.03 -14.70 22.89
N GLN A 97 -11.08 -15.38 23.35
CA GLN A 97 -11.24 -16.83 23.23
C GLN A 97 -11.75 -17.32 21.85
N LEU A 98 -11.83 -16.44 20.84
CA LEU A 98 -12.32 -16.79 19.49
C LEU A 98 -11.31 -16.50 18.35
N ASP A 99 -10.44 -15.50 18.48
CA ASP A 99 -9.41 -15.16 17.47
C ASP A 99 -8.14 -16.04 17.60
N ASP A 100 -7.87 -16.64 18.77
CA ASP A 100 -6.63 -17.42 19.05
C ASP A 100 -6.51 -18.73 18.21
N VAL A 101 -7.59 -19.14 17.54
CA VAL A 101 -7.71 -20.41 16.80
C VAL A 101 -6.79 -20.50 15.57
N LEU A 102 -6.37 -19.38 15.00
CA LEU A 102 -5.69 -19.32 13.69
C LEU A 102 -4.15 -19.21 13.74
N VAL A 103 -3.53 -18.98 14.90
CA VAL A 103 -2.09 -18.59 14.95
C VAL A 103 -1.26 -19.39 15.97
N HIS A 104 -1.60 -20.67 16.16
CA HIS A 104 -0.75 -21.61 16.87
C HIS A 104 0.50 -21.97 16.05
N GLY A 105 1.70 -21.69 16.58
CA GLY A 105 2.97 -22.16 16.02
C GLY A 105 3.85 -21.11 15.32
N PHE A 106 3.51 -19.82 15.44
CA PHE A 106 4.44 -18.70 15.20
C PHE A 106 4.94 -18.14 16.53
N ASP A 107 6.11 -17.49 16.51
CA ASP A 107 6.50 -16.58 17.58
C ASP A 107 5.77 -15.24 17.42
N LYS A 108 5.16 -14.74 18.50
CA LYS A 108 4.38 -13.50 18.49
C LYS A 108 5.23 -12.26 18.30
N GLU A 109 6.46 -12.25 18.83
CA GLU A 109 7.35 -11.08 18.71
C GLU A 109 7.92 -10.96 17.28
N SER A 110 8.17 -12.08 16.59
CA SER A 110 8.66 -12.12 15.21
C SER A 110 7.75 -11.44 14.16
N CYS A 111 6.43 -11.45 14.36
CA CYS A 111 5.46 -10.89 13.42
C CYS A 111 4.15 -10.47 14.11
N LEU A 112 4.15 -9.26 14.67
CA LEU A 112 3.00 -8.69 15.39
C LEU A 112 1.73 -8.62 14.52
N SER A 113 1.87 -8.35 13.23
CA SER A 113 0.74 -8.22 12.30
C SER A 113 -0.04 -9.51 12.06
N LYS A 114 0.48 -10.70 12.45
CA LYS A 114 -0.31 -11.95 12.43
C LYS A 114 -1.40 -11.96 13.50
N TYR A 115 -1.17 -11.26 14.62
CA TYR A 115 -2.04 -11.25 15.81
C TYR A 115 -2.82 -9.95 15.95
N GLU A 116 -2.25 -8.82 15.53
CA GLU A 116 -2.85 -7.50 15.73
C GLU A 116 -3.75 -7.04 14.56
N ALA A 117 -3.73 -7.73 13.41
CA ALA A 117 -4.44 -7.28 12.21
C ALA A 117 -5.96 -7.11 12.37
N SER A 118 -6.62 -7.94 13.19
CA SER A 118 -8.06 -7.87 13.46
C SER A 118 -8.45 -6.61 14.27
N LEU A 119 -7.50 -5.94 14.94
CA LEU A 119 -7.73 -4.70 15.68
C LEU A 119 -7.88 -3.46 14.76
N TYR A 120 -7.38 -3.53 13.53
CA TYR A 120 -7.37 -2.41 12.57
C TYR A 120 -8.31 -2.60 11.39
N ARG A 121 -8.69 -3.85 11.11
CA ARG A 121 -9.66 -4.23 10.08
C ARG A 121 -11.08 -4.26 10.66
N LYS A 122 -12.07 -4.13 9.79
CA LYS A 122 -13.47 -4.28 10.14
C LYS A 122 -13.85 -5.75 10.00
N GLU A 123 -14.39 -6.36 11.05
CA GLU A 123 -15.01 -7.68 10.94
C GLU A 123 -16.13 -7.65 9.89
N LEU A 124 -16.03 -8.54 8.91
CA LEU A 124 -17.07 -8.79 7.92
C LEU A 124 -17.90 -10.01 8.34
N PRO A 125 -19.19 -10.09 7.98
CA PRO A 125 -20.04 -11.22 8.34
C PRO A 125 -19.70 -12.52 7.59
N PHE A 126 -18.84 -12.44 6.58
CA PHE A 126 -18.39 -13.58 5.78
C PHE A 126 -17.50 -14.51 6.61
N LYS A 127 -17.80 -15.81 6.56
CA LYS A 127 -17.01 -16.82 7.26
C LYS A 127 -16.16 -17.62 6.27
N GLN A 128 -14.91 -17.87 6.64
CA GLN A 128 -14.07 -18.83 5.94
C GLN A 128 -14.75 -20.20 5.90
N SER A 129 -14.61 -20.92 4.79
CA SER A 129 -15.15 -22.28 4.69
C SER A 129 -14.28 -23.24 5.52
N SER A 130 -14.91 -24.14 6.26
CA SER A 130 -14.19 -25.20 6.99
C SER A 130 -13.43 -26.16 6.08
N TYR A 131 -13.75 -26.15 4.78
CA TYR A 131 -12.97 -26.83 3.75
C TYR A 131 -11.67 -26.07 3.41
N LEU A 132 -11.70 -24.74 3.32
CA LEU A 132 -10.48 -23.93 3.17
C LEU A 132 -9.56 -24.09 4.39
N ASP A 133 -10.10 -24.07 5.62
CA ASP A 133 -9.30 -24.34 6.84
C ASP A 133 -8.57 -25.69 6.75
N TYR A 134 -9.29 -26.75 6.35
CA TYR A 134 -8.72 -28.08 6.12
C TYR A 134 -7.67 -28.09 4.99
N ARG A 135 -7.92 -27.40 3.87
CA ARG A 135 -6.97 -27.29 2.75
C ARG A 135 -5.69 -26.55 3.13
N LEU A 136 -5.80 -25.46 3.90
CA LEU A 136 -4.64 -24.69 4.39
C LEU A 136 -3.82 -25.52 5.38
N LYS A 137 -4.45 -26.14 6.39
CA LYS A 137 -3.74 -27.00 7.34
C LYS A 137 -3.05 -28.20 6.68
N LYS A 138 -3.72 -28.84 5.70
CA LYS A 138 -3.13 -29.89 4.86
C LYS A 138 -1.95 -29.38 4.02
N TYR A 139 -2.00 -28.11 3.59
CA TYR A 139 -0.89 -27.47 2.89
C TYR A 139 0.29 -27.20 3.83
N GLU A 140 0.07 -26.72 5.06
CA GLU A 140 1.13 -26.55 6.06
C GLU A 140 1.85 -27.88 6.37
N ASP A 141 1.10 -28.98 6.49
CA ASP A 141 1.64 -30.33 6.69
C ASP A 141 2.40 -30.89 5.47
N LEU A 142 2.08 -30.40 4.25
CA LEU A 142 2.86 -30.65 3.04
C LEU A 142 4.13 -29.80 3.05
N HIS A 143 4.02 -28.51 3.38
CA HIS A 143 5.13 -27.56 3.42
C HIS A 143 6.17 -27.93 4.48
N ARG A 144 5.75 -28.40 5.66
CA ARG A 144 6.64 -28.91 6.73
C ARG A 144 7.41 -30.19 6.34
N ARG A 145 6.92 -30.92 5.34
CA ARG A 145 7.52 -32.19 4.85
C ARG A 145 8.41 -32.00 3.62
N CYS A 146 7.97 -31.14 2.71
CA CYS A 146 8.56 -30.93 1.38
C CYS A 146 9.21 -29.55 1.21
N GLY A 147 9.14 -28.65 2.19
CA GLY A 147 9.73 -27.31 2.13
C GLY A 147 11.26 -27.33 2.12
N PRO A 148 11.90 -26.15 1.97
CA PRO A 148 13.35 -26.00 1.85
C PRO A 148 14.14 -26.77 2.90
N PHE A 149 15.30 -27.30 2.48
CA PHE A 149 16.28 -28.02 3.31
C PHE A 149 15.81 -29.34 3.97
N THR A 150 14.55 -29.75 3.83
CA THR A 150 14.08 -31.08 4.30
C THR A 150 14.75 -32.23 3.51
N ARG A 151 14.77 -33.45 4.07
CA ARG A 151 15.23 -34.66 3.33
C ARG A 151 14.50 -34.82 2.00
N SER A 152 13.18 -34.63 1.98
CA SER A 152 12.38 -34.79 0.76
C SER A 152 12.68 -33.71 -0.28
N TYR A 153 12.91 -32.47 0.14
CA TYR A 153 13.36 -31.38 -0.74
C TYR A 153 14.74 -31.69 -1.36
N ASN A 154 15.71 -32.08 -0.54
CA ASN A 154 17.06 -32.41 -1.01
C ASN A 154 17.03 -33.57 -2.02
N LEU A 155 16.22 -34.61 -1.79
CA LEU A 155 16.01 -35.71 -2.74
C LEU A 155 15.42 -35.24 -4.09
N THR A 156 14.42 -34.35 -4.10
CA THR A 156 13.90 -33.80 -5.38
C THR A 156 14.93 -32.89 -6.07
N LEU A 157 15.73 -32.17 -5.29
CA LEU A 157 16.74 -31.24 -5.79
C LEU A 157 17.94 -31.98 -6.40
N ASP A 158 18.35 -33.10 -5.84
CA ASP A 158 19.47 -33.90 -6.34
C ASP A 158 19.12 -34.64 -7.63
N LYS A 159 17.86 -35.08 -7.81
CA LYS A 159 17.36 -35.55 -9.13
C LYS A 159 17.36 -34.44 -10.18
N LEU A 160 17.03 -33.19 -9.79
CA LEU A 160 17.11 -32.04 -10.70
C LEU A 160 18.56 -31.73 -11.11
N LYS A 161 19.54 -31.86 -10.20
CA LYS A 161 20.98 -31.68 -10.48
C LYS A 161 21.54 -32.76 -11.40
N SER A 162 21.21 -34.03 -11.16
CA SER A 162 21.74 -35.16 -11.94
C SER A 162 21.14 -35.27 -13.34
N ARG A 163 19.97 -34.65 -13.57
CA ARG A 163 19.09 -34.88 -14.75
C ARG A 163 18.67 -36.35 -14.91
N ASP A 164 18.81 -37.16 -13.86
CA ASP A 164 18.61 -38.60 -13.91
C ASP A 164 17.13 -38.96 -13.70
N ARG A 165 16.66 -39.91 -14.51
CA ARG A 165 15.30 -40.48 -14.46
C ARG A 165 15.24 -41.79 -13.66
N SER A 166 16.35 -42.22 -13.05
CA SER A 166 16.45 -43.50 -12.35
C SER A 166 15.45 -43.66 -11.20
N ASP A 167 15.05 -44.92 -10.99
CA ASP A 167 13.97 -45.38 -10.12
C ASP A 167 14.34 -45.39 -8.61
N GLY A 168 15.34 -44.58 -8.22
CA GLY A 168 15.71 -44.35 -6.82
C GLY A 168 14.66 -43.54 -6.06
N GLU A 169 14.67 -43.63 -4.73
CA GLU A 169 13.67 -43.08 -3.77
C GLU A 169 12.97 -41.80 -4.27
N VAL A 170 11.76 -41.96 -4.80
CA VAL A 170 10.99 -40.85 -5.38
C VAL A 170 10.34 -40.05 -4.25
N SER A 171 10.87 -38.85 -3.99
CA SER A 171 10.17 -37.86 -3.18
C SER A 171 8.83 -37.51 -3.85
N GLY A 172 7.71 -37.88 -3.22
CA GLY A 172 6.35 -37.50 -3.66
C GLY A 172 6.03 -36.00 -3.52
N CYS A 173 7.04 -35.14 -3.48
CA CYS A 173 6.94 -33.70 -3.39
C CYS A 173 6.96 -33.09 -4.80
N ARG A 174 6.01 -32.20 -5.08
CA ARG A 174 5.92 -31.42 -6.32
C ARG A 174 5.94 -29.93 -5.96
N TYR A 175 6.47 -29.09 -6.85
CA TYR A 175 6.78 -27.68 -6.56
C TYR A 175 6.21 -26.73 -7.61
N VAL A 176 5.88 -25.52 -7.16
CA VAL A 176 5.72 -24.30 -7.97
C VAL A 176 6.73 -23.28 -7.45
N ILE A 177 7.66 -22.85 -8.29
CA ILE A 177 8.55 -21.73 -8.00
C ILE A 177 7.94 -20.50 -8.65
N TRP A 178 7.50 -19.53 -7.83
CA TRP A 178 7.08 -18.21 -8.30
C TRP A 178 8.32 -17.31 -8.46
N LEU A 179 8.56 -16.84 -9.68
CA LEU A 179 9.66 -15.91 -10.00
C LEU A 179 9.23 -14.46 -9.78
N ASN A 180 10.11 -13.69 -9.15
CA ASN A 180 9.83 -12.33 -8.72
C ASN A 180 10.11 -11.35 -9.87
N SER A 181 9.12 -10.57 -10.26
CA SER A 181 9.25 -9.55 -11.29
C SER A 181 9.75 -8.22 -10.71
N ASN A 182 10.16 -7.29 -11.57
CA ASN A 182 10.48 -5.91 -11.15
C ASN A 182 9.23 -5.01 -11.16
N ASP A 183 8.04 -5.59 -10.99
CA ASP A 183 6.75 -4.89 -11.10
C ASP A 183 6.36 -4.20 -9.77
N GLU A 184 5.33 -3.35 -9.86
CA GLU A 184 4.63 -2.79 -8.70
C GLU A 184 4.29 -3.88 -7.67
N LEU A 185 4.38 -3.53 -6.38
CA LEU A 185 4.09 -4.46 -5.29
C LEU A 185 2.70 -5.10 -5.40
N GLY A 186 1.70 -4.35 -5.88
CA GLY A 186 0.35 -4.88 -6.09
C GLY A 186 0.32 -6.04 -7.09
N ASN A 187 0.97 -5.90 -8.26
CA ASN A 187 1.05 -6.97 -9.26
C ASN A 187 1.73 -8.21 -8.67
N ARG A 188 2.82 -8.02 -7.92
CA ARG A 188 3.57 -9.10 -7.27
C ARG A 188 2.72 -9.86 -6.25
N MET A 189 1.95 -9.16 -5.42
CA MET A 189 1.02 -9.77 -4.47
C MET A 189 -0.13 -10.51 -5.16
N LEU A 190 -0.75 -9.91 -6.18
CA LEU A 190 -1.85 -10.52 -6.95
C LEU A 190 -1.40 -11.80 -7.67
N SER A 191 -0.23 -11.77 -8.33
CA SER A 191 0.29 -12.92 -9.07
C SER A 191 0.82 -14.02 -8.13
N LEU A 192 1.36 -13.66 -6.96
CA LEU A 192 1.76 -14.60 -5.91
C LEU A 192 0.56 -15.29 -5.23
N ALA A 193 -0.53 -14.57 -4.94
CA ALA A 193 -1.77 -15.18 -4.45
C ALA A 193 -2.39 -16.15 -5.47
N SER A 194 -2.32 -15.79 -6.76
CA SER A 194 -2.75 -16.64 -7.88
C SER A 194 -1.90 -17.93 -7.95
N ALA A 195 -0.58 -17.81 -7.78
CA ALA A 195 0.34 -18.95 -7.74
C ALA A 195 0.15 -19.84 -6.50
N PHE A 196 -0.19 -19.26 -5.34
CA PHE A 196 -0.53 -20.01 -4.15
C PHE A 196 -1.82 -20.83 -4.31
N LEU A 197 -2.87 -20.26 -4.92
CA LEU A 197 -4.08 -21.03 -5.22
C LEU A 197 -3.79 -22.18 -6.19
N TYR A 198 -3.00 -21.94 -7.23
CA TYR A 198 -2.58 -22.99 -8.15
C TYR A 198 -1.78 -24.11 -7.43
N ALA A 199 -0.92 -23.76 -6.48
CA ALA A 199 -0.20 -24.72 -5.65
C ALA A 199 -1.13 -25.50 -4.70
N LEU A 200 -2.14 -24.85 -4.11
CA LEU A 200 -3.19 -25.50 -3.32
C LEU A 200 -3.97 -26.54 -4.14
N LEU A 201 -4.41 -26.18 -5.36
CA LEU A 201 -5.18 -27.06 -6.25
C LEU A 201 -4.38 -28.28 -6.70
N THR A 202 -3.14 -28.06 -7.14
CA THR A 202 -2.27 -29.14 -7.67
C THR A 202 -1.50 -29.94 -6.61
N ASN A 203 -1.71 -29.62 -5.32
CA ASN A 203 -1.02 -30.20 -4.17
C ASN A 203 0.52 -30.07 -4.29
N ARG A 204 0.99 -28.85 -4.59
CA ARG A 204 2.41 -28.48 -4.74
C ARG A 204 2.87 -27.58 -3.59
N VAL A 205 4.15 -27.65 -3.23
CA VAL A 205 4.83 -26.64 -2.41
C VAL A 205 5.03 -25.38 -3.25
N LEU A 206 4.75 -24.20 -2.68
CA LEU A 206 5.08 -22.91 -3.29
C LEU A 206 6.44 -22.47 -2.76
N LEU A 207 7.34 -22.10 -3.66
CA LEU A 207 8.61 -21.47 -3.32
C LEU A 207 8.68 -20.08 -3.97
N VAL A 208 8.99 -19.07 -3.18
CA VAL A 208 8.98 -17.65 -3.57
C VAL A 208 10.39 -17.18 -3.81
N GLU A 209 10.69 -16.64 -4.99
CA GLU A 209 11.95 -15.93 -5.19
C GLU A 209 11.98 -14.63 -4.35
N PRO A 210 12.92 -14.48 -3.39
CA PRO A 210 12.89 -13.35 -2.45
C PRO A 210 13.15 -11.98 -3.09
N GLY A 211 13.75 -11.95 -4.29
CA GLY A 211 14.11 -10.71 -4.98
C GLY A 211 15.08 -9.86 -4.16
N VAL A 212 14.75 -8.56 -4.03
CA VAL A 212 15.51 -7.60 -3.20
C VAL A 212 14.79 -7.19 -1.92
N ASP A 213 13.50 -7.50 -1.80
CA ASP A 213 12.60 -6.88 -0.81
C ASP A 213 11.49 -7.78 -0.24
N MET A 214 11.21 -8.99 -0.74
CA MET A 214 10.05 -9.77 -0.24
C MET A 214 10.18 -10.13 1.25
N ALA A 215 11.38 -10.52 1.70
CA ALA A 215 11.66 -10.82 3.11
C ALA A 215 11.68 -9.56 4.02
N ASP A 216 11.84 -8.37 3.44
CA ASP A 216 11.72 -7.10 4.15
C ASP A 216 10.25 -6.69 4.36
N LEU A 217 9.35 -7.19 3.51
CA LEU A 217 7.94 -6.75 3.41
C LEU A 217 6.97 -7.70 4.07
N PHE A 218 7.21 -9.02 3.95
CA PHE A 218 6.29 -10.06 4.39
C PHE A 218 6.94 -11.00 5.42
N CYS A 219 6.20 -11.30 6.48
CA CYS A 219 6.53 -12.40 7.39
C CYS A 219 6.35 -13.76 6.69
N GLU A 220 6.95 -14.81 7.25
CA GLU A 220 6.68 -16.19 6.80
C GLU A 220 5.19 -16.56 6.98
N PRO A 221 4.50 -17.02 5.93
CA PRO A 221 3.07 -17.35 6.02
C PRO A 221 2.81 -18.70 6.67
N PHE A 222 3.76 -19.66 6.61
CA PHE A 222 3.54 -21.06 6.99
C PHE A 222 4.32 -21.46 8.28
N PRO A 223 3.69 -22.09 9.29
CA PRO A 223 4.32 -22.33 10.59
C PRO A 223 5.61 -23.17 10.53
N ASN A 224 6.67 -22.68 11.20
CA ASN A 224 7.96 -23.36 11.38
C ASN A 224 8.67 -23.79 10.07
N THR A 225 8.46 -23.03 8.98
CA THR A 225 9.11 -23.25 7.68
C THR A 225 9.40 -21.92 6.99
N SER A 226 10.22 -21.91 5.95
CA SER A 226 10.38 -20.75 5.06
C SER A 226 9.81 -21.03 3.68
N TRP A 227 8.97 -20.14 3.15
CA TRP A 227 8.48 -20.19 1.76
C TRP A 227 9.50 -19.71 0.73
N PHE A 228 10.64 -19.16 1.14
CA PHE A 228 11.61 -18.58 0.20
C PHE A 228 12.46 -19.65 -0.50
N LEU A 229 12.72 -19.45 -1.79
CA LEU A 229 13.60 -20.29 -2.59
C LEU A 229 15.07 -20.11 -2.14
N PRO A 230 15.78 -21.18 -1.75
CA PRO A 230 17.20 -21.13 -1.37
C PRO A 230 18.10 -20.43 -2.40
N LEU A 231 19.21 -19.85 -1.93
CA LEU A 231 20.15 -19.13 -2.79
C LEU A 231 20.90 -20.08 -3.73
N GLU A 232 21.07 -21.33 -3.28
CA GLU A 232 21.81 -22.43 -3.89
C GLU A 232 21.01 -23.18 -4.98
N PHE A 233 19.81 -22.71 -5.34
CA PHE A 233 18.94 -23.40 -6.28
C PHE A 233 19.55 -23.47 -7.70
N PRO A 234 19.78 -24.66 -8.30
CA PRO A 234 20.64 -24.82 -9.49
C PRO A 234 20.22 -24.02 -10.72
N LEU A 235 18.93 -23.77 -10.93
CA LEU A 235 18.42 -23.07 -12.12
C LEU A 235 18.30 -21.55 -11.93
N LYS A 236 18.67 -21.00 -10.77
CA LYS A 236 18.47 -19.58 -10.43
C LYS A 236 19.19 -18.62 -11.38
N SER A 237 20.33 -19.03 -11.94
CA SER A 237 21.06 -18.30 -12.99
C SER A 237 20.34 -18.26 -14.34
N GLN A 238 19.35 -19.13 -14.56
CA GLN A 238 18.62 -19.29 -15.83
C GLN A 238 17.26 -18.58 -15.83
N PHE A 239 16.86 -17.93 -14.73
CA PHE A 239 15.57 -17.24 -14.58
C PHE A 239 15.38 -16.04 -15.55
N ASN A 240 16.44 -15.65 -16.28
CA ASN A 240 16.36 -14.91 -17.53
C ASN A 240 15.75 -15.82 -18.64
N GLY A 241 14.41 -15.90 -18.66
CA GLY A 241 13.60 -16.95 -19.30
C GLY A 241 13.76 -17.25 -20.79
N GLN A 242 14.70 -16.63 -21.52
CA GLN A 242 15.12 -17.13 -22.85
C GLN A 242 15.77 -18.51 -22.75
N SER A 243 16.57 -18.78 -21.70
CA SER A 243 17.24 -20.07 -21.51
C SER A 243 16.25 -21.19 -21.14
N LEU A 244 15.31 -20.93 -20.24
CA LEU A 244 14.35 -21.93 -19.73
C LEU A 244 13.30 -22.36 -20.77
N LEU A 245 13.03 -21.54 -21.80
CA LEU A 245 12.16 -21.95 -22.91
C LEU A 245 12.83 -23.00 -23.81
N HIS A 246 14.16 -22.97 -23.95
CA HIS A 246 14.90 -23.88 -24.82
C HIS A 246 15.14 -25.29 -24.23
N ASP A 247 15.27 -25.43 -22.91
CA ASP A 247 15.47 -26.74 -22.23
C ASP A 247 14.14 -27.44 -21.84
N SER A 248 13.02 -26.96 -22.41
CA SER A 248 11.63 -27.35 -22.07
C SER A 248 11.24 -28.79 -22.47
N GLY A 249 12.14 -29.54 -23.10
CA GLY A 249 11.99 -30.99 -23.35
C GLY A 249 12.34 -31.89 -22.15
N ASN A 250 12.71 -31.32 -21.00
CA ASN A 250 13.14 -32.05 -19.81
C ASN A 250 11.97 -32.34 -18.85
N SER A 251 11.53 -33.60 -18.72
CA SER A 251 10.34 -33.95 -17.90
C SER A 251 10.47 -33.71 -16.39
N LEU A 252 11.64 -33.30 -15.89
CA LEU A 252 11.86 -32.97 -14.47
C LEU A 252 11.36 -31.56 -14.11
N PHE A 253 11.36 -30.62 -15.06
CA PHE A 253 10.90 -29.26 -14.83
C PHE A 253 10.19 -28.66 -16.04
N ALA A 254 9.20 -27.79 -15.79
CA ALA A 254 8.51 -27.03 -16.83
C ALA A 254 8.60 -25.54 -16.51
N TYR A 255 8.88 -24.71 -17.52
CA TYR A 255 8.74 -23.26 -17.42
C TYR A 255 7.38 -22.83 -17.98
N ARG A 256 6.70 -21.90 -17.30
CA ARG A 256 5.48 -21.24 -17.76
C ARG A 256 5.58 -19.74 -17.50
N HIS A 257 5.31 -18.95 -18.55
CA HIS A 257 5.26 -17.50 -18.51
C HIS A 257 3.80 -17.10 -18.72
N VAL A 258 3.14 -16.61 -17.67
CA VAL A 258 1.71 -16.24 -17.68
C VAL A 258 1.63 -14.72 -17.61
N VAL A 259 1.63 -14.09 -18.78
CA VAL A 259 1.74 -12.64 -18.97
C VAL A 259 0.47 -12.09 -19.60
N ARG A 260 0.16 -10.82 -19.32
CA ARG A 260 -0.95 -10.04 -19.93
C ARG A 260 -1.04 -10.24 -21.46
N ASP A 261 0.07 -10.06 -22.17
CA ASP A 261 0.19 -10.23 -23.64
C ASP A 261 0.90 -11.54 -24.03
N SER A 262 0.52 -12.65 -23.40
CA SER A 262 1.12 -13.97 -23.65
C SER A 262 0.78 -14.54 -25.04
N SER A 263 1.70 -15.32 -25.62
CA SER A 263 1.51 -15.97 -26.93
C SER A 263 0.51 -17.14 -26.84
N ASP A 264 -0.03 -17.60 -27.97
CA ASP A 264 -1.09 -18.62 -27.96
C ASP A 264 -0.70 -19.92 -27.23
N GLN A 265 0.57 -20.33 -27.29
CA GLN A 265 1.09 -21.48 -26.52
C GLN A 265 1.13 -21.26 -25.00
N GLN A 266 1.24 -20.02 -24.53
CA GLN A 266 1.25 -19.67 -23.11
C GLN A 266 -0.18 -19.61 -22.53
N LYS A 267 -1.17 -19.24 -23.36
CA LYS A 267 -2.61 -19.26 -23.01
C LYS A 267 -3.11 -20.67 -22.67
N LEU A 268 -2.50 -21.70 -23.27
CA LEU A 268 -2.80 -23.11 -22.99
C LEU A 268 -2.63 -23.51 -21.52
N PHE A 269 -1.95 -22.72 -20.68
CA PHE A 269 -1.81 -22.99 -19.25
C PHE A 269 -3.16 -23.20 -18.53
N PHE A 270 -4.24 -22.56 -18.98
CA PHE A 270 -5.57 -22.72 -18.35
C PHE A 270 -6.41 -23.88 -18.90
N CYS A 271 -5.86 -24.65 -19.84
CA CYS A 271 -6.54 -25.76 -20.50
C CYS A 271 -6.21 -27.10 -19.83
N ASP A 272 -7.21 -27.96 -19.69
CA ASP A 272 -7.12 -29.20 -18.90
C ASP A 272 -6.08 -30.19 -19.48
N GLU A 273 -5.91 -30.23 -20.81
CA GLU A 273 -4.89 -31.05 -21.49
C GLU A 273 -3.46 -30.65 -21.09
N SER A 274 -3.23 -29.34 -20.90
CA SER A 274 -1.95 -28.82 -20.42
C SER A 274 -1.77 -29.01 -18.92
N GLN A 275 -2.85 -29.06 -18.15
CA GLN A 275 -2.79 -29.36 -16.71
C GLN A 275 -2.42 -30.81 -16.44
N VAL A 276 -2.90 -31.77 -17.25
CA VAL A 276 -2.45 -33.18 -17.19
C VAL A 276 -0.94 -33.29 -17.41
N LEU A 277 -0.40 -32.65 -18.45
CA LEU A 277 1.06 -32.63 -18.72
C LEU A 277 1.86 -31.94 -17.60
N LEU A 278 1.27 -30.93 -16.96
CA LEU A 278 1.89 -30.26 -15.81
C LEU A 278 1.78 -31.07 -14.51
N GLU A 279 0.87 -32.05 -14.39
CA GLU A 279 0.73 -32.82 -13.16
C GLU A 279 1.95 -33.74 -12.91
N GLU A 280 2.49 -34.37 -13.96
CA GLU A 280 3.67 -35.25 -13.88
C GLU A 280 4.97 -34.51 -13.54
N THR A 281 5.04 -33.22 -13.89
CA THR A 281 6.25 -32.39 -13.73
C THR A 281 6.59 -32.17 -12.25
N GLN A 282 7.80 -32.49 -11.81
CA GLN A 282 8.21 -32.24 -10.41
C GLN A 282 8.34 -30.73 -10.10
N TRP A 283 9.09 -29.99 -10.91
CA TRP A 283 9.37 -28.56 -10.70
C TRP A 283 8.67 -27.67 -11.75
N LEU A 284 7.57 -27.03 -11.39
CA LEU A 284 7.01 -25.94 -12.22
C LEU A 284 7.71 -24.63 -11.85
N ILE A 285 8.31 -23.95 -12.82
CA ILE A 285 8.82 -22.58 -12.70
C ILE A 285 7.80 -21.66 -13.37
N LEU A 286 7.16 -20.80 -12.57
CA LEU A 286 6.09 -19.91 -12.98
C LEU A 286 6.54 -18.45 -12.86
N LYS A 287 6.47 -17.70 -13.95
CA LYS A 287 6.69 -16.25 -13.96
C LYS A 287 5.45 -15.53 -14.48
N THR A 288 4.99 -14.50 -13.76
CA THR A 288 3.72 -13.83 -14.06
C THR A 288 3.65 -12.41 -13.48
N ASP A 289 3.11 -11.49 -14.27
CA ASP A 289 2.89 -10.08 -13.93
C ASP A 289 1.40 -9.75 -13.63
N SER A 290 0.53 -10.77 -13.58
CA SER A 290 -0.92 -10.59 -13.64
C SER A 290 -1.71 -11.39 -12.60
N PHE A 291 -2.89 -10.88 -12.26
CA PHE A 291 -3.87 -11.58 -11.42
C PHE A 291 -4.60 -12.64 -12.25
N PHE A 292 -4.10 -13.88 -12.26
CA PHE A 292 -4.69 -14.97 -13.05
C PHE A 292 -5.63 -15.88 -12.26
N LEU A 293 -5.82 -15.65 -10.95
CA LEU A 293 -6.74 -16.40 -10.10
C LEU A 293 -8.15 -16.58 -10.72
N PRO A 294 -8.81 -15.56 -11.31
CA PRO A 294 -10.13 -15.74 -11.92
C PRO A 294 -10.13 -16.67 -13.14
N SER A 295 -9.00 -16.81 -13.84
CA SER A 295 -8.84 -17.76 -14.94
C SER A 295 -8.82 -19.21 -14.45
N LEU A 296 -8.38 -19.48 -13.20
CA LEU A 296 -8.42 -20.83 -12.61
C LEU A 296 -9.86 -21.32 -12.38
N PHE A 297 -10.80 -20.41 -12.10
CA PHE A 297 -12.24 -20.72 -12.03
C PHE A 297 -12.86 -21.03 -13.41
N SER A 298 -12.10 -20.91 -14.51
CA SER A 298 -12.52 -21.27 -15.86
C SER A 298 -11.91 -22.60 -16.36
N THR A 299 -11.04 -23.24 -15.57
CA THR A 299 -10.41 -24.53 -15.86
C THR A 299 -11.26 -25.66 -15.26
N SER A 300 -11.77 -26.59 -16.09
CA SER A 300 -12.84 -27.50 -15.66
C SER A 300 -12.39 -28.51 -14.59
N SER A 301 -11.13 -28.95 -14.63
CA SER A 301 -10.54 -29.83 -13.63
C SER A 301 -10.43 -29.21 -12.22
N PHE A 302 -10.52 -27.88 -12.09
CA PHE A 302 -10.44 -27.18 -10.81
C PHE A 302 -11.79 -26.75 -10.23
N GLU A 303 -12.84 -26.68 -11.05
CA GLU A 303 -14.17 -26.15 -10.67
C GLU A 303 -14.73 -26.79 -9.40
N GLN A 304 -14.80 -28.13 -9.35
CA GLN A 304 -15.36 -28.86 -8.22
C GLN A 304 -14.57 -28.72 -6.91
N GLU A 305 -13.29 -28.35 -6.95
CA GLU A 305 -12.49 -28.11 -5.75
C GLU A 305 -12.61 -26.63 -5.32
N LEU A 306 -12.57 -25.72 -6.29
CA LEU A 306 -12.76 -24.28 -6.08
C LEU A 306 -14.12 -23.95 -5.46
N GLU A 307 -15.20 -24.64 -5.83
CA GLU A 307 -16.53 -24.43 -5.22
C GLU A 307 -16.62 -24.90 -3.75
N LYS A 308 -15.80 -25.87 -3.34
CA LYS A 308 -15.72 -26.30 -1.94
C LYS A 308 -14.87 -25.33 -1.11
N ILE A 309 -13.77 -24.85 -1.69
CA ILE A 309 -12.85 -23.90 -1.03
C ILE A 309 -13.53 -22.53 -0.90
N PHE A 310 -14.12 -22.03 -1.99
CA PHE A 310 -14.76 -20.72 -2.08
C PHE A 310 -16.22 -20.84 -2.56
N PRO A 311 -17.18 -21.16 -1.66
CA PRO A 311 -18.61 -21.10 -1.97
C PRO A 311 -19.04 -19.71 -2.47
N GLU A 312 -18.44 -18.65 -1.90
CA GLU A 312 -18.53 -17.29 -2.41
C GLU A 312 -17.32 -16.98 -3.29
N LYS A 313 -17.47 -17.17 -4.61
CA LYS A 313 -16.39 -16.98 -5.62
C LYS A 313 -15.85 -15.54 -5.69
N GLU A 314 -16.55 -14.57 -5.10
CA GLU A 314 -16.14 -13.16 -4.96
C GLU A 314 -15.25 -12.85 -3.73
N MET A 315 -14.70 -13.89 -3.07
CA MET A 315 -13.91 -13.78 -1.84
C MET A 315 -12.57 -14.52 -1.86
N ALA A 316 -12.14 -15.03 -3.01
CA ALA A 316 -10.97 -15.90 -3.09
C ALA A 316 -9.67 -15.15 -2.74
N PHE A 317 -9.44 -13.97 -3.30
CA PHE A 317 -8.31 -13.14 -2.93
C PHE A 317 -8.43 -12.56 -1.50
N TYR A 318 -9.63 -12.32 -0.99
CA TYR A 318 -9.82 -11.87 0.40
C TYR A 318 -9.21 -12.88 1.38
N PHE A 319 -9.63 -14.15 1.34
CA PHE A 319 -9.13 -15.16 2.28
C PHE A 319 -7.65 -15.49 2.04
N LEU A 320 -7.23 -15.69 0.79
CA LEU A 320 -5.83 -16.02 0.47
C LEU A 320 -4.88 -14.85 0.77
N GLY A 321 -5.30 -13.61 0.49
CA GLY A 321 -4.51 -12.42 0.75
C GLY A 321 -4.33 -12.15 2.24
N GLN A 322 -5.37 -12.38 3.07
CA GLN A 322 -5.25 -12.24 4.52
C GLN A 322 -4.40 -13.35 5.17
N TYR A 323 -4.34 -14.55 4.59
CA TYR A 323 -3.50 -15.66 5.05
C TYR A 323 -2.01 -15.51 4.64
N LEU A 324 -1.73 -14.97 3.45
CA LEU A 324 -0.36 -14.81 2.96
C LEU A 324 0.31 -13.51 3.43
N PHE A 325 -0.40 -12.37 3.36
CA PHE A 325 0.24 -11.06 3.36
C PHE A 325 0.22 -10.38 4.72
N HIS A 326 1.11 -10.83 5.60
CA HIS A 326 1.40 -10.22 6.89
C HIS A 326 2.60 -9.27 6.80
N PRO A 327 2.45 -7.95 7.03
CA PRO A 327 3.58 -7.01 7.07
C PRO A 327 4.63 -7.34 8.12
N THR A 328 5.93 -7.27 7.79
CA THR A 328 7.00 -7.33 8.81
C THR A 328 6.83 -6.24 9.86
N ASN A 329 7.35 -6.44 11.08
CA ASN A 329 7.26 -5.46 12.18
C ASN A 329 7.72 -4.03 11.79
N VAL A 330 8.66 -3.90 10.85
CA VAL A 330 9.12 -2.61 10.29
C VAL A 330 8.00 -1.89 9.54
N VAL A 331 7.28 -2.60 8.66
CA VAL A 331 6.14 -2.05 7.90
C VAL A 331 4.91 -1.91 8.81
N TRP A 332 4.67 -2.87 9.70
CA TRP A 332 3.60 -2.82 10.69
C TRP A 332 3.70 -1.58 11.59
N GLY A 333 4.91 -1.21 12.01
CA GLY A 333 5.16 0.03 12.72
C GLY A 333 4.81 1.30 11.92
N LEU A 334 4.93 1.30 10.59
CA LEU A 334 4.47 2.42 9.76
C LEU A 334 2.94 2.51 9.72
N ILE A 335 2.28 1.38 9.49
CA ILE A 335 0.81 1.26 9.41
C ILE A 335 0.17 1.69 10.73
N THR A 336 0.54 1.05 11.83
CA THR A 336 -0.06 1.25 13.16
C THR A 336 0.12 2.68 13.67
N ARG A 337 1.33 3.25 13.58
CA ARG A 337 1.59 4.64 14.00
C ARG A 337 0.77 5.64 13.19
N TYR A 338 0.65 5.45 11.87
CA TYR A 338 -0.14 6.35 11.02
C TYR A 338 -1.65 6.21 11.32
N TYR A 339 -2.15 4.98 11.44
CA TYR A 339 -3.55 4.72 11.75
C TYR A 339 -3.97 5.38 13.08
N HIS A 340 -3.20 5.16 14.16
CA HIS A 340 -3.50 5.76 15.47
C HIS A 340 -3.38 7.28 15.50
N ALA A 341 -2.46 7.86 14.74
CA ALA A 341 -2.28 9.31 14.70
C ALA A 341 -3.38 10.04 13.91
N TYR A 342 -3.86 9.46 12.81
CA TYR A 342 -4.66 10.19 11.81
C TYR A 342 -6.05 9.59 11.52
N LEU A 343 -6.26 8.27 11.71
CA LEU A 343 -7.46 7.57 11.23
C LEU A 343 -8.34 6.98 12.34
N ALA A 344 -7.74 6.48 13.42
CA ALA A 344 -8.43 5.70 14.45
C ALA A 344 -9.58 6.43 15.15
N ARG A 345 -9.45 7.76 15.32
CA ARG A 345 -10.43 8.60 16.03
C ARG A 345 -11.66 8.99 15.20
N ALA A 346 -11.68 8.71 13.90
CA ALA A 346 -12.80 9.09 13.03
C ALA A 346 -13.88 8.01 13.00
N GLU A 347 -15.14 8.41 13.19
CA GLU A 347 -16.32 7.53 13.08
C GLU A 347 -16.36 6.79 11.74
N GLN A 348 -15.99 7.46 10.65
CA GLN A 348 -15.89 6.88 9.31
C GLN A 348 -14.53 7.18 8.68
N LYS A 349 -13.88 6.16 8.13
CA LYS A 349 -12.62 6.28 7.39
C LYS A 349 -12.90 6.10 5.90
N ILE A 350 -12.42 7.02 5.06
CA ILE A 350 -12.64 7.02 3.61
C ILE A 350 -11.29 6.97 2.91
N GLY A 351 -11.02 5.89 2.18
CA GLY A 351 -9.84 5.79 1.32
C GLY A 351 -10.10 6.43 -0.03
N ILE A 352 -9.15 7.20 -0.54
CA ILE A 352 -9.15 7.70 -1.93
C ILE A 352 -7.81 7.33 -2.56
N TYR A 353 -7.85 6.51 -3.60
CA TYR A 353 -6.68 6.11 -4.38
C TYR A 353 -6.64 6.83 -5.74
N ILE A 354 -5.55 7.55 -6.00
CA ILE A 354 -5.34 8.35 -7.22
C ILE A 354 -4.09 7.86 -7.94
N GLY A 355 -4.31 6.97 -8.91
CA GLY A 355 -3.27 6.35 -9.74
C GLY A 355 -2.90 7.14 -11.00
N VAL A 356 -3.18 8.44 -11.02
CA VAL A 356 -2.89 9.35 -12.14
C VAL A 356 -1.92 10.44 -11.64
N SER A 357 -0.92 10.79 -12.44
CA SER A 357 -0.01 11.90 -12.15
C SER A 357 -0.65 13.26 -12.47
N GLU A 358 -0.07 14.34 -11.95
CA GLU A 358 -0.44 15.71 -12.37
C GLU A 358 -0.04 15.94 -13.84
N SER A 359 -1.00 15.80 -14.76
CA SER A 359 -0.80 16.00 -16.21
C SER A 359 -1.70 17.11 -16.76
N GLY A 360 -1.29 18.36 -16.56
CA GLY A 360 -2.03 19.55 -17.01
C GLY A 360 -3.13 19.98 -16.03
N ASN A 361 -3.25 21.31 -15.82
CA ASN A 361 -4.07 21.89 -14.76
C ASN A 361 -5.55 21.53 -14.89
N ASP A 362 -6.10 21.56 -16.10
CA ASP A 362 -7.54 21.35 -16.34
C ASP A 362 -7.93 19.89 -16.06
N GLN A 363 -7.13 18.92 -16.54
CA GLN A 363 -7.34 17.49 -16.27
C GLN A 363 -7.18 17.17 -14.77
N PHE A 364 -6.23 17.83 -14.09
CA PHE A 364 -6.04 17.71 -12.66
C PHE A 364 -7.28 18.20 -11.88
N GLN A 365 -7.78 19.41 -12.16
CA GLN A 365 -8.96 19.97 -11.50
C GLN A 365 -10.22 19.18 -11.79
N HIS A 366 -10.45 18.78 -13.05
CA HIS A 366 -11.60 17.92 -13.40
C HIS A 366 -11.60 16.59 -12.63
N LEU A 367 -10.43 16.00 -12.33
CA LEU A 367 -10.35 14.78 -11.53
C LEU A 367 -10.66 15.04 -10.04
N VAL A 368 -10.24 16.18 -9.49
CA VAL A 368 -10.60 16.61 -8.12
C VAL A 368 -12.11 16.85 -8.01
N ASP A 369 -12.70 17.61 -8.94
CA ASP A 369 -14.14 17.84 -9.01
C ASP A 369 -14.92 16.52 -9.14
N GLN A 370 -14.45 15.59 -9.97
CA GLN A 370 -15.08 14.27 -10.14
C GLN A 370 -15.03 13.42 -8.87
N ILE A 371 -13.93 13.48 -8.09
CA ILE A 371 -13.83 12.81 -6.77
C ILE A 371 -14.84 13.40 -5.80
N LEU A 372 -14.92 14.73 -5.69
CA LEU A 372 -15.82 15.43 -4.77
C LEU A 372 -17.29 15.23 -5.17
N ALA A 373 -17.61 15.26 -6.46
CA ALA A 373 -18.95 15.00 -6.98
C ALA A 373 -19.39 13.55 -6.76
N CYS A 374 -18.49 12.57 -6.97
CA CYS A 374 -18.72 11.17 -6.60
C CYS A 374 -19.00 11.03 -5.09
N GLY A 375 -18.14 11.62 -4.25
CA GLY A 375 -18.24 11.56 -2.80
C GLY A 375 -19.55 12.16 -2.27
N THR A 376 -19.95 13.31 -2.81
CA THR A 376 -21.19 14.02 -2.42
C THR A 376 -22.43 13.27 -2.91
N LYS A 377 -22.46 12.86 -4.19
CA LYS A 377 -23.59 12.14 -4.79
C LYS A 377 -23.93 10.83 -4.07
N HIS A 378 -22.90 10.14 -3.56
CA HIS A 378 -23.06 8.89 -2.81
C HIS A 378 -22.97 9.07 -1.28
N LYS A 379 -23.03 10.32 -0.78
CA LYS A 379 -23.06 10.68 0.65
C LYS A 379 -21.86 10.18 1.47
N LEU A 380 -20.74 9.93 0.81
CA LEU A 380 -19.47 9.56 1.43
C LEU A 380 -18.89 10.82 2.10
N LEU A 381 -18.73 11.87 1.28
CA LEU A 381 -18.29 13.19 1.68
C LEU A 381 -19.49 14.16 1.70
N PRO A 382 -19.48 15.20 2.56
CA PRO A 382 -20.52 16.22 2.57
C PRO A 382 -20.26 17.32 1.53
N GLU A 383 -21.35 17.99 1.16
CA GLU A 383 -21.32 19.26 0.42
C GLU A 383 -20.81 20.41 1.30
N VAL A 384 -20.25 21.45 0.70
CA VAL A 384 -19.65 22.62 1.39
C VAL A 384 -20.29 23.93 0.96
N GLU A 385 -20.52 24.82 1.93
CA GLU A 385 -21.16 26.13 1.73
C GLU A 385 -20.13 27.19 1.32
N LYS A 386 -19.97 27.38 0.01
CA LYS A 386 -19.00 28.32 -0.58
C LYS A 386 -19.29 29.80 -0.28
N GLN A 387 -20.52 30.15 0.10
CA GLN A 387 -20.88 31.51 0.51
C GLN A 387 -20.57 31.79 2.00
N ARG A 388 -20.10 30.77 2.75
CA ARG A 388 -19.70 30.84 4.17
C ARG A 388 -20.81 31.34 5.12
N HIS A 389 -22.07 31.28 4.69
CA HIS A 389 -23.25 31.64 5.49
C HIS A 389 -23.60 30.54 6.50
N LEU A 390 -22.87 30.48 7.61
CA LEU A 390 -23.11 29.53 8.71
C LEU A 390 -24.52 29.67 9.33
N PRO A 391 -25.43 28.69 9.17
CA PRO A 391 -26.73 28.71 9.84
C PRO A 391 -26.56 28.33 11.31
N SER A 392 -27.05 29.16 12.23
CA SER A 392 -26.81 29.05 13.68
C SER A 392 -27.32 27.75 14.35
N SER A 393 -27.96 26.85 13.61
CA SER A 393 -28.55 25.59 14.09
C SER A 393 -27.75 24.33 13.73
N GLN A 394 -26.73 24.39 12.86
CA GLN A 394 -26.06 23.19 12.31
C GLN A 394 -24.96 22.58 13.21
N VAL A 395 -24.69 23.13 14.39
CA VAL A 395 -23.57 22.77 15.31
C VAL A 395 -23.73 21.39 15.98
N LEU A 396 -24.83 20.66 15.70
CA LEU A 396 -25.24 19.45 16.40
C LEU A 396 -24.66 18.14 15.84
N ASN A 397 -24.43 18.03 14.52
CA ASN A 397 -24.02 16.77 13.87
C ASN A 397 -22.48 16.65 13.77
N ARG A 398 -21.80 16.55 14.91
CA ARG A 398 -20.33 16.60 15.03
C ARG A 398 -19.59 15.34 14.54
N LYS A 399 -20.17 14.58 13.62
CA LYS A 399 -19.60 13.32 13.16
C LYS A 399 -18.27 13.53 12.45
N SER A 400 -17.29 12.70 12.78
CA SER A 400 -15.93 12.83 12.27
C SER A 400 -15.63 11.86 11.12
N LYS A 401 -15.07 12.38 10.02
CA LYS A 401 -14.60 11.58 8.89
C LYS A 401 -13.11 11.83 8.65
N ALA A 402 -12.34 10.76 8.49
CA ALA A 402 -10.94 10.82 8.07
C ALA A 402 -10.82 10.34 6.62
N VAL A 403 -10.32 11.23 5.75
CA VAL A 403 -10.06 10.94 4.34
C VAL A 403 -8.58 10.63 4.18
N PHE A 404 -8.25 9.39 3.83
CA PHE A 404 -6.89 8.94 3.56
C PHE A 404 -6.62 8.97 2.06
N ILE A 405 -5.66 9.79 1.61
CA ILE A 405 -5.33 9.96 0.20
C ILE A 405 -3.99 9.28 -0.11
N SER A 406 -4.07 8.20 -0.89
CA SER A 406 -2.92 7.56 -1.55
C SER A 406 -2.84 8.07 -2.97
N SER A 407 -1.69 8.65 -3.35
CA SER A 407 -1.47 9.26 -4.67
C SER A 407 0.02 9.41 -4.96
N ALA A 408 0.42 9.31 -6.22
CA ALA A 408 1.79 9.65 -6.61
C ALA A 408 2.09 11.15 -6.38
N SER A 409 1.10 12.00 -6.65
CA SER A 409 1.27 13.47 -6.69
C SER A 409 0.63 14.16 -5.47
N PRO A 410 1.26 15.21 -4.89
CA PRO A 410 0.79 15.85 -3.67
C PRO A 410 -0.44 16.76 -3.89
N GLY A 411 -0.58 17.41 -5.05
CA GLY A 411 -1.58 18.45 -5.28
C GLY A 411 -3.02 17.97 -5.06
N TYR A 412 -3.31 16.70 -5.38
CA TYR A 412 -4.63 16.09 -5.13
C TYR A 412 -5.02 16.10 -3.65
N PHE A 413 -4.06 15.85 -2.76
CA PHE A 413 -4.28 15.92 -1.32
C PHE A 413 -4.53 17.35 -0.88
N GLU A 414 -3.75 18.30 -1.40
CA GLU A 414 -3.86 19.71 -1.04
C GLU A 414 -5.19 20.31 -1.49
N SER A 415 -5.58 20.08 -2.75
CA SER A 415 -6.86 20.56 -3.29
C SER A 415 -8.08 19.99 -2.54
N ILE A 416 -8.08 18.69 -2.20
CA ILE A 416 -9.18 18.08 -1.45
C ILE A 416 -9.18 18.53 0.02
N ARG A 417 -8.01 18.72 0.64
CA ARG A 417 -7.86 19.30 1.99
C ARG A 417 -8.42 20.73 2.04
N ASP A 418 -8.02 21.56 1.09
CA ASP A 418 -8.28 23.00 1.12
C ASP A 418 -9.76 23.32 0.85
N VAL A 419 -10.45 22.51 0.03
CA VAL A 419 -11.92 22.57 -0.11
C VAL A 419 -12.64 22.44 1.24
N TYR A 420 -12.24 21.49 2.09
CA TYR A 420 -12.85 21.27 3.41
C TYR A 420 -12.28 22.14 4.54
N TRP A 421 -11.13 22.78 4.31
CA TRP A 421 -10.53 23.75 5.24
C TRP A 421 -11.11 25.16 5.07
N GLU A 422 -11.35 25.58 3.82
CA GLU A 422 -11.81 26.95 3.51
C GLU A 422 -13.33 27.14 3.51
N ASN A 423 -14.11 26.06 3.54
CA ASN A 423 -15.57 26.07 3.37
C ASN A 423 -16.24 25.14 4.41
N PRO A 424 -17.22 25.62 5.19
CA PRO A 424 -17.91 24.78 6.16
C PRO A 424 -18.84 23.76 5.47
N THR A 425 -18.96 22.57 6.04
CA THR A 425 -19.83 21.51 5.53
C THR A 425 -21.31 21.79 5.82
N VAL A 426 -22.19 21.59 4.83
CA VAL A 426 -23.65 21.76 4.95
C VAL A 426 -24.27 20.81 5.99
N THR A 427 -23.62 19.67 6.26
CA THR A 427 -24.07 18.65 7.24
C THR A 427 -23.55 18.86 8.66
N GLY A 428 -22.64 19.82 8.89
CA GLY A 428 -21.92 20.00 10.16
C GLY A 428 -20.85 18.93 10.47
N GLU A 429 -20.59 17.99 9.57
CA GLU A 429 -19.62 16.91 9.75
C GLU A 429 -18.17 17.40 9.71
N ILE A 430 -17.33 16.92 10.63
CA ILE A 430 -15.92 17.30 10.72
C ILE A 430 -15.10 16.42 9.77
N ILE A 431 -14.62 17.01 8.67
CA ILE A 431 -13.77 16.35 7.70
C ILE A 431 -12.30 16.65 7.99
N SER A 432 -11.49 15.60 8.09
CA SER A 432 -10.03 15.69 8.17
C SER A 432 -9.41 14.92 7.02
N VAL A 433 -8.45 15.52 6.32
CA VAL A 433 -7.84 14.97 5.11
C VAL A 433 -6.35 14.73 5.37
N HIS A 434 -5.85 13.52 5.06
CA HIS A 434 -4.52 13.06 5.44
C HIS A 434 -3.82 12.34 4.29
N LYS A 435 -2.53 12.60 4.11
CA LYS A 435 -1.64 11.91 3.15
C LYS A 435 -0.30 11.58 3.84
N PRO A 436 0.31 10.41 3.59
CA PRO A 436 1.67 10.12 4.06
C PRO A 436 2.70 11.14 3.54
N SER A 437 3.58 11.62 4.41
CA SER A 437 4.50 12.71 4.07
C SER A 437 5.56 12.28 3.05
N HIS A 438 5.47 12.77 1.82
CA HIS A 438 6.40 12.49 0.74
C HIS A 438 7.70 13.32 0.88
N LYS A 439 8.46 13.12 1.96
CA LYS A 439 9.82 13.67 2.08
C LYS A 439 10.77 12.88 1.18
N GLU A 440 11.56 13.61 0.39
CA GLU A 440 12.74 13.11 -0.32
C GLU A 440 13.83 12.71 0.69
N PHE A 441 13.72 11.51 1.24
CA PHE A 441 14.83 10.91 1.97
C PHE A 441 15.91 10.47 0.97
N GLN A 442 17.13 10.93 1.19
CA GLN A 442 18.22 10.85 0.21
C GLN A 442 18.53 9.41 -0.22
N LYS A 443 18.26 9.08 -1.49
CA LYS A 443 18.90 8.02 -2.33
C LYS A 443 19.32 6.70 -1.63
N THR A 444 18.59 6.22 -0.64
CA THR A 444 18.93 5.02 0.13
C THR A 444 17.88 3.93 -0.09
N GLN A 445 18.25 2.98 -0.96
CA GLN A 445 17.63 1.67 -1.27
C GLN A 445 16.12 1.60 -1.53
N ARG A 446 15.76 1.03 -2.71
CA ARG A 446 14.41 0.65 -3.17
C ARG A 446 13.51 0.03 -2.09
N ASN A 447 14.09 -0.74 -1.16
CA ASN A 447 13.40 -1.38 -0.04
C ASN A 447 12.49 -0.40 0.73
N MET A 448 12.90 0.88 0.88
CA MET A 448 12.07 1.90 1.55
C MET A 448 10.86 2.37 0.73
N GLU A 449 10.89 2.25 -0.59
CA GLU A 449 9.75 2.57 -1.48
C GLU A 449 8.70 1.45 -1.39
N SER A 450 9.12 0.18 -1.50
CA SER A 450 8.23 -0.97 -1.31
C SER A 450 7.59 -0.99 0.08
N ARG A 451 8.36 -0.68 1.14
CA ARG A 451 7.84 -0.61 2.53
C ARG A 451 6.77 0.49 2.69
N ARG A 452 6.90 1.62 1.98
CA ARG A 452 5.86 2.68 1.94
C ARG A 452 4.63 2.24 1.15
N ALA A 453 4.82 1.69 -0.05
CA ALA A 453 3.73 1.18 -0.88
C ALA A 453 2.89 0.12 -0.14
N TRP A 454 3.55 -0.79 0.59
CA TRP A 454 2.86 -1.79 1.39
C TRP A 454 2.03 -1.17 2.53
N ALA A 455 2.59 -0.17 3.22
CA ALA A 455 1.86 0.58 4.24
C ALA A 455 0.66 1.36 3.68
N GLU A 456 0.78 1.98 2.49
CA GLU A 456 -0.34 2.69 1.85
C GLU A 456 -1.46 1.74 1.39
N ILE A 457 -1.13 0.59 0.80
CA ILE A 457 -2.09 -0.48 0.47
C ILE A 457 -2.85 -0.93 1.73
N TYR A 458 -2.13 -1.19 2.81
CA TYR A 458 -2.75 -1.67 4.05
C TYR A 458 -3.63 -0.59 4.69
N LEU A 459 -3.19 0.67 4.72
CA LEU A 459 -3.98 1.79 5.25
C LEU A 459 -5.27 2.02 4.45
N LEU A 460 -5.25 1.88 3.11
CA LEU A 460 -6.46 1.87 2.28
C LEU A 460 -7.40 0.72 2.64
N SER A 461 -6.87 -0.49 2.89
CA SER A 461 -7.66 -1.68 3.27
C SER A 461 -8.35 -1.55 4.65
N CYS A 462 -7.88 -0.64 5.51
CA CYS A 462 -8.46 -0.35 6.83
C CYS A 462 -9.48 0.81 6.82
N THR A 463 -10.02 1.16 5.65
CA THR A 463 -11.07 2.21 5.51
C THR A 463 -12.47 1.60 5.41
N ASP A 464 -13.50 2.35 5.81
CA ASP A 464 -14.91 1.91 5.73
C ASP A 464 -15.46 1.97 4.30
N VAL A 465 -14.92 2.87 3.47
CA VAL A 465 -15.28 3.02 2.05
C VAL A 465 -14.03 3.43 1.27
N LEU A 466 -13.80 2.77 0.13
CA LEU A 466 -12.74 3.11 -0.83
C LEU A 466 -13.32 3.75 -2.09
N VAL A 467 -12.70 4.83 -2.55
CA VAL A 467 -12.91 5.48 -3.85
C VAL A 467 -11.60 5.38 -4.65
N GLY A 468 -11.66 5.17 -5.97
CA GLY A 468 -10.45 5.08 -6.79
C GLY A 468 -10.62 5.51 -8.25
N THR A 469 -9.53 6.02 -8.84
CA THR A 469 -9.55 6.63 -10.19
C THR A 469 -9.41 5.64 -11.35
N SER A 470 -9.18 4.34 -11.08
CA SER A 470 -9.03 3.30 -12.12
C SER A 470 -9.26 1.90 -11.59
N LEU A 471 -9.98 1.07 -12.36
CA LEU A 471 -10.17 -0.37 -12.11
C LEU A 471 -8.95 -1.25 -12.47
N TRP A 472 -7.86 -0.66 -12.96
CA TRP A 472 -6.67 -1.39 -13.41
C TRP A 472 -5.42 -1.08 -12.58
N SER A 473 -5.58 -0.52 -11.37
CA SER A 473 -4.46 -0.28 -10.47
C SER A 473 -4.25 -1.44 -9.50
N SER A 474 -3.09 -2.07 -9.60
CA SER A 474 -2.67 -3.19 -8.75
C SER A 474 -2.70 -2.86 -7.25
N VAL A 475 -2.34 -1.62 -6.90
CA VAL A 475 -2.37 -1.05 -5.54
C VAL A 475 -3.79 -0.95 -5.00
N MET A 476 -4.73 -0.47 -5.82
CA MET A 476 -6.15 -0.39 -5.43
C MET A 476 -6.75 -1.80 -5.30
N ASP A 477 -6.43 -2.69 -6.23
CA ASP A 477 -6.91 -4.06 -6.28
C ASP A 477 -6.55 -4.87 -5.02
N VAL A 478 -5.28 -4.82 -4.59
CA VAL A 478 -4.87 -5.45 -3.34
C VAL A 478 -5.54 -4.78 -2.13
N ALA A 479 -5.66 -3.45 -2.10
CA ALA A 479 -6.27 -2.74 -0.98
C ALA A 479 -7.76 -3.07 -0.78
N HIS A 480 -8.55 -3.10 -1.86
CA HIS A 480 -9.98 -3.40 -1.78
C HIS A 480 -10.24 -4.88 -1.51
N GLY A 481 -9.44 -5.77 -2.12
CA GLY A 481 -9.49 -7.20 -1.87
C GLY A 481 -9.08 -7.61 -0.45
N LEU A 482 -8.03 -7.02 0.13
CA LEU A 482 -7.63 -7.31 1.52
C LEU A 482 -8.64 -6.77 2.56
N GLY A 483 -9.25 -5.62 2.29
CA GLY A 483 -10.25 -5.01 3.18
C GLY A 483 -11.66 -5.57 3.02
N GLY A 484 -11.92 -6.40 1.99
CA GLY A 484 -13.25 -6.84 1.61
C GLY A 484 -14.19 -5.69 1.25
N LEU A 485 -13.65 -4.67 0.58
CA LEU A 485 -14.35 -3.44 0.22
C LEU A 485 -14.80 -3.53 -1.23
N LYS A 486 -16.10 -3.29 -1.53
CA LYS A 486 -16.58 -3.09 -2.91
C LYS A 486 -16.46 -1.60 -3.28
N PRO A 487 -15.41 -1.16 -4.00
CA PRO A 487 -15.04 0.25 -4.12
C PRO A 487 -15.99 1.06 -5.02
N TRP A 488 -15.90 2.38 -4.91
CA TRP A 488 -16.43 3.32 -5.91
C TRP A 488 -15.33 3.68 -6.91
N VAL A 489 -15.59 3.47 -8.19
CA VAL A 489 -14.63 3.67 -9.27
C VAL A 489 -15.09 4.87 -10.09
N LEU A 490 -14.21 5.86 -10.28
CA LEU A 490 -14.51 6.98 -11.17
C LEU A 490 -14.64 6.49 -12.61
N ASN A 491 -15.66 6.98 -13.34
CA ASN A 491 -15.76 6.72 -14.76
C ASN A 491 -14.67 7.50 -15.52
N LYS A 492 -14.02 6.87 -16.50
CA LYS A 492 -13.01 7.54 -17.31
C LYS A 492 -13.66 8.69 -18.11
N ALA A 493 -13.17 9.91 -17.93
CA ALA A 493 -13.65 11.05 -18.71
C ALA A 493 -13.28 10.87 -20.19
N GLU A 494 -14.29 10.83 -21.06
CA GLU A 494 -14.08 10.87 -22.51
C GLU A 494 -14.02 12.33 -22.96
N ASN A 495 -13.01 12.67 -23.77
CA ASN A 495 -12.77 14.02 -24.30
C ASN A 495 -12.72 15.15 -23.25
N GLY A 496 -12.32 14.84 -22.01
CA GLY A 496 -12.21 15.81 -20.91
C GLY A 496 -13.51 16.09 -20.16
N THR A 497 -14.67 15.66 -20.67
CA THR A 497 -15.96 15.78 -19.98
C THR A 497 -16.27 14.56 -19.12
N ALA A 498 -16.41 14.76 -17.81
CA ALA A 498 -16.91 13.74 -16.90
C ALA A 498 -18.45 13.63 -17.00
N TYR A 499 -18.93 12.57 -17.66
CA TYR A 499 -20.36 12.27 -17.76
C TYR A 499 -20.93 11.73 -16.43
N GLU A 500 -22.19 12.02 -16.15
CA GLU A 500 -22.88 11.34 -15.05
C GLU A 500 -23.20 9.87 -15.40
N PRO A 501 -23.08 8.93 -14.45
CA PRO A 501 -22.63 9.12 -13.07
C PRO A 501 -21.09 9.29 -12.99
N TYR A 502 -20.62 10.20 -12.14
CA TYR A 502 -19.19 10.47 -11.94
C TYR A 502 -18.38 9.22 -11.53
N CYS A 503 -19.02 8.29 -10.82
CA CYS A 503 -18.45 7.03 -10.40
C CYS A 503 -19.51 5.94 -10.34
N VAL A 504 -19.07 4.68 -10.36
CA VAL A 504 -19.91 3.48 -10.23
C VAL A 504 -19.35 2.59 -9.13
N ARG A 505 -20.22 1.88 -8.41
CA ARG A 505 -19.76 0.88 -7.43
C ARG A 505 -19.36 -0.40 -8.16
N ALA A 506 -18.21 -0.95 -7.79
CA ALA A 506 -17.78 -2.25 -8.30
C ALA A 506 -18.78 -3.36 -7.91
N ARG A 507 -18.92 -4.36 -8.80
CA ARG A 507 -19.79 -5.52 -8.57
C ARG A 507 -19.29 -6.39 -7.41
N SER A 508 -17.97 -6.55 -7.34
CA SER A 508 -17.23 -7.42 -6.42
C SER A 508 -16.14 -6.63 -5.67
N MET A 509 -15.52 -7.28 -4.69
CA MET A 509 -14.23 -6.91 -4.08
C MET A 509 -13.10 -7.87 -4.49
N GLU A 510 -13.40 -8.83 -5.35
CA GLU A 510 -12.39 -9.66 -5.99
C GLU A 510 -11.63 -8.80 -7.04
N PRO A 511 -10.28 -8.81 -7.06
CA PRO A 511 -9.48 -8.00 -7.98
C PRO A 511 -9.74 -8.26 -9.47
N CYS A 512 -9.39 -7.29 -10.32
CA CYS A 512 -9.60 -7.42 -11.76
C CYS A 512 -8.54 -8.30 -12.44
N SER A 513 -8.94 -9.40 -13.09
CA SER A 513 -8.04 -10.14 -13.99
C SER A 513 -7.71 -9.29 -15.22
N GLN A 514 -6.47 -8.84 -15.31
CA GLN A 514 -5.94 -8.18 -16.51
C GLN A 514 -5.61 -9.18 -17.62
N THR A 515 -5.55 -10.48 -17.30
CA THR A 515 -5.52 -11.57 -18.30
C THR A 515 -6.93 -11.77 -18.83
N THR A 516 -7.12 -11.68 -20.15
CA THR A 516 -8.43 -11.95 -20.77
C THR A 516 -8.82 -13.42 -20.64
N LEU A 517 -10.11 -13.68 -20.42
CA LEU A 517 -10.67 -15.03 -20.30
C LEU A 517 -10.71 -15.71 -21.68
N PHE A 518 -9.65 -16.43 -22.03
CA PHE A 518 -9.48 -17.06 -23.34
C PHE A 518 -10.25 -18.39 -23.45
N HIS A 519 -11.51 -18.33 -23.91
CA HIS A 519 -12.34 -19.52 -24.20
C HIS A 519 -11.88 -20.40 -25.38
N SER A 520 -10.61 -20.33 -25.80
CA SER A 520 -10.04 -21.13 -26.90
C SER A 520 -8.96 -22.09 -26.42
N CYS A 521 -9.37 -23.09 -25.64
CA CYS A 521 -8.59 -24.33 -25.46
C CYS A 521 -8.68 -25.27 -26.69
N LYS A 522 -9.36 -24.86 -27.76
CA LYS A 522 -9.28 -25.53 -29.05
C LYS A 522 -7.89 -25.33 -29.65
N VAL A 523 -7.09 -26.38 -29.56
CA VAL A 523 -5.94 -26.61 -30.45
C VAL A 523 -6.40 -26.39 -31.89
N LYS A 524 -5.57 -25.72 -32.70
CA LYS A 524 -5.72 -25.78 -34.15
C LYS A 524 -5.13 -27.10 -34.60
N ASP A 525 -5.96 -28.00 -35.12
CA ASP A 525 -5.49 -29.06 -35.98
C ASP A 525 -4.77 -28.42 -37.19
N GLU A 526 -3.63 -28.98 -37.62
CA GLU A 526 -2.79 -28.48 -38.72
C GLU A 526 -3.34 -28.85 -40.12
#